data_AF-A0A7J7JL12-F1
#
_entry.id   AF-A0A7J7JL12-F1
#
_cell.length_a   1.000
_cell.length_b   1.000
_cell.length_c   1.000
_cell.angle_alpha   90.00
_cell.angle_beta   90.00
_cell.angle_gamma   90.00
#
_symmetry.space_group_name_H-M   'P 1'
#
loop_
_entity.id
_entity.type
_entity.pdbx_description
1 polymer ?
#
loop_
_entity_poly.entity_id
_entity_poly.type
_entity_poly.pdbx_seq_one_letter_code
_entity_poly.pdbx_strand_id
1 'polypeptide(L)'
;MFIDIDVKAEVENPITLQVMAGDDSVKLDCALHITGNPQPSIFSWVRNGTEQSEETSHRLNLTPETAGTKETVMCTADNSLG
;
A
#
# COMPACT_ATOMS: atom_id res chain seq x y z
N MET A 1 -1.42 -7.22 34.69
CA MET A 1 -2.42 -6.64 33.77
C MET A 1 -1.63 -5.94 32.68
N PHE A 2 -1.56 -6.54 31.49
CA PHE A 2 -0.98 -5.86 30.33
C PHE A 2 -2.11 -5.00 29.75
N ILE A 3 -1.86 -3.71 29.58
CA ILE A 3 -2.78 -2.83 28.86
C ILE A 3 -2.45 -3.08 27.39
N ASP A 4 -3.37 -3.70 26.65
CA ASP A 4 -3.35 -3.64 25.19
C ASP A 4 -3.76 -2.22 24.80
N ILE A 5 -2.82 -1.47 24.22
CA ILE A 5 -3.09 -0.14 23.71
C ILE A 5 -3.59 -0.31 22.28
N ASP A 6 -4.81 0.15 22.04
CA ASP A 6 -5.41 0.24 20.71
C ASP A 6 -4.73 1.37 19.92
N VAL A 7 -4.15 1.03 18.77
CA VAL A 7 -3.38 1.95 17.91
C VAL A 7 -3.82 1.77 16.47
N LYS A 8 -4.07 2.87 15.76
CA LYS A 8 -4.37 2.85 14.31
C LYS A 8 -3.12 2.47 13.52
N ALA A 9 -3.31 1.79 12.40
CA ALA A 9 -2.21 1.59 11.47
C ALA A 9 -1.89 2.92 10.76
N GLU A 10 -0.61 3.16 10.51
CA GLU A 10 -0.15 4.31 9.72
C GLU A 10 0.78 3.80 8.63
N VAL A 11 0.66 4.37 7.43
CA VAL A 11 1.39 3.95 6.22
C VAL A 11 2.22 5.10 5.66
N GLU A 12 3.33 4.76 5.03
CA GLU A 12 4.16 5.75 4.34
C GLU A 12 3.67 5.99 2.92
N ASN A 13 3.17 7.21 2.65
CA ASN A 13 2.65 7.63 1.36
C ASN A 13 3.20 9.02 0.94
N PRO A 14 3.27 9.33 -0.37
CA PRO A 14 3.04 8.42 -1.50
C PRO A 14 4.27 7.55 -1.81
N ILE A 15 4.02 6.36 -2.35
CA ILE A 15 5.05 5.48 -2.90
C ILE A 15 5.33 5.94 -4.34
N THR A 16 6.54 6.44 -4.58
CA THR A 16 6.97 6.85 -5.94
C THR A 16 7.83 5.75 -6.55
N LEU A 17 7.43 5.28 -7.73
CA LEU A 17 8.12 4.21 -8.42
C LEU A 17 8.67 4.74 -9.75
N GLN A 18 9.90 4.36 -10.05
CA GLN A 18 10.48 4.59 -11.36
C GLN A 18 10.59 3.25 -12.06
N VAL A 19 9.71 3.03 -13.03
CA VAL A 19 9.70 1.79 -13.81
C VAL A 19 10.84 1.85 -14.82
N MET A 20 11.72 0.86 -14.81
CA MET A 20 12.75 0.75 -15.84
C MET A 20 12.20 0.00 -17.06
N ALA A 21 12.69 0.35 -18.25
CA ALA A 21 12.34 -0.37 -19.47
C ALA A 21 12.83 -1.82 -19.39
N GLY A 22 11.88 -2.77 -19.36
CA GLY A 22 12.16 -4.21 -19.26
C GLY A 22 11.59 -4.89 -18.02
N ASP A 23 11.03 -4.15 -17.06
CA ASP A 23 10.31 -4.76 -15.93
C ASP A 23 8.90 -5.18 -16.34
N ASP A 24 8.63 -6.48 -16.34
CA ASP A 24 7.30 -7.04 -16.64
C ASP A 24 6.28 -6.78 -15.51
N SER A 25 6.76 -6.69 -14.26
CA SER A 25 5.95 -6.33 -13.10
C SER A 25 6.83 -5.91 -11.91
N VAL A 26 6.29 -5.03 -11.07
CA VAL A 26 6.91 -4.59 -9.80
C VAL A 26 6.02 -5.04 -8.66
N LYS A 27 6.62 -5.57 -7.59
CA LYS A 27 5.91 -5.92 -6.36
C LYS A 27 6.04 -4.79 -5.35
N LEU A 28 4.92 -4.38 -4.79
CA LEU A 28 4.85 -3.33 -3.78
C LEU A 28 4.25 -3.92 -2.52
N ASP A 29 4.90 -3.69 -1.40
CA ASP A 29 4.34 -3.92 -0.08
C ASP A 29 3.84 -2.58 0.47
N CYS A 30 2.64 -2.56 1.05
CA CYS A 30 2.15 -1.38 1.75
C CYS A 30 2.96 -1.21 3.04
N ALA A 31 3.92 -0.28 3.02
CA ALA A 31 4.85 -0.07 4.12
C ALA A 31 4.14 0.60 5.31
N LEU A 32 3.89 -0.19 6.35
CA LEU A 32 3.34 0.30 7.62
C LEU A 32 4.45 1.04 8.39
N HIS A 33 4.26 2.34 8.60
CA HIS A 33 5.04 3.14 9.55
C HIS A 33 4.70 2.74 11.00
N ILE A 34 3.41 2.56 11.26
CA ILE A 34 2.87 2.02 12.50
C ILE A 34 2.03 0.80 12.16
N THR A 35 2.38 -0.35 12.72
CA THR A 35 1.68 -1.62 12.44
C THR A 35 0.21 -1.57 12.83
N GLY A 36 -0.16 -0.80 13.86
CA GLY A 36 -1.50 -0.80 14.44
C GLY A 36 -1.74 -2.00 15.35
N ASN A 37 -2.61 -1.80 16.34
CA ASN A 37 -3.10 -2.84 17.23
C ASN A 37 -4.62 -2.62 17.41
N PRO A 38 -5.49 -3.55 17.00
CA PRO A 38 -5.21 -4.81 16.32
C PRO A 38 -4.49 -4.65 14.97
N GLN A 39 -3.87 -5.71 14.45
CA GLN A 39 -3.21 -5.64 13.13
C GLN A 39 -4.23 -5.33 12.02
N PRO A 40 -3.86 -4.50 11.02
CA PRO A 40 -4.72 -4.15 9.91
C PRO A 40 -4.97 -5.37 9.04
N SER A 41 -6.22 -5.48 8.58
CA SER A 41 -6.67 -6.57 7.72
C SER A 41 -7.33 -6.07 6.44
N ILE A 42 -7.56 -4.77 6.33
CA ILE A 42 -8.18 -4.12 5.18
C ILE A 42 -7.09 -3.30 4.51
N PHE A 43 -6.85 -3.56 3.23
CA PHE A 43 -5.91 -2.80 2.43
C PHE A 43 -6.61 -2.26 1.20
N SER A 44 -6.27 -1.03 0.81
CA SER A 44 -6.72 -0.44 -0.45
C SER A 44 -5.56 0.22 -1.16
N TRP A 45 -5.66 0.33 -2.48
CA TRP A 45 -4.62 0.90 -3.32
C TRP A 45 -5.20 1.93 -4.28
N VAL A 46 -4.47 3.02 -4.46
CA VAL A 46 -4.77 4.07 -5.44
C VAL A 46 -3.52 4.28 -6.29
N ARG A 47 -3.64 4.03 -7.59
CA ARG A 47 -2.55 4.22 -8.57
C ARG A 47 -2.87 5.43 -9.43
N ASN A 48 -1.99 6.43 -9.45
CA ASN A 48 -2.15 7.65 -10.26
C ASN A 48 -3.54 8.33 -10.08
N GLY A 49 -4.14 8.20 -8.89
CA GLY A 49 -5.49 8.71 -8.58
C GLY A 49 -6.66 7.77 -8.93
N THR A 50 -6.39 6.59 -9.49
CA THR A 50 -7.38 5.55 -9.79
C THR A 50 -7.36 4.45 -8.74
N GLU A 51 -8.51 4.20 -8.11
CA GLU A 51 -8.70 3.11 -7.15
C GLU A 51 -8.49 1.75 -7.81
N GLN A 52 -7.73 0.87 -7.16
CA GLN A 52 -7.50 -0.50 -7.59
C GLN A 52 -8.39 -1.44 -6.75
N SER A 53 -9.71 -1.42 -6.98
CA SER A 53 -10.67 -2.09 -6.11
C SER A 53 -10.55 -3.63 -6.07
N GLU A 54 -9.87 -4.23 -7.05
CA GLU A 54 -9.57 -5.67 -7.07
C GLU A 54 -8.37 -6.04 -6.14
N GLU A 55 -7.57 -5.05 -5.79
CA GLU A 55 -6.33 -5.21 -5.02
C GLU A 55 -6.58 -4.92 -3.54
N THR A 56 -6.87 -5.98 -2.79
CA THR A 56 -7.22 -5.92 -1.36
C THR A 56 -6.12 -6.48 -0.44
N SER A 57 -4.99 -6.88 -1.04
CA SER A 57 -3.86 -7.46 -0.35
C SER A 57 -2.89 -6.37 0.12
N HIS A 58 -2.14 -6.65 1.20
CA HIS A 58 -0.98 -5.84 1.62
C HIS A 58 0.13 -5.75 0.56
N ARG A 59 0.07 -6.61 -0.45
CA ARG A 59 0.94 -6.62 -1.63
C ARG A 59 0.16 -6.32 -2.89
N LEU A 60 0.68 -5.38 -3.67
CA LEU A 60 0.22 -5.05 -5.01
C LEU A 60 1.25 -5.50 -6.04
N ASN A 61 0.83 -6.33 -7.00
CA ASN A 61 1.63 -6.63 -8.17
C ASN A 61 1.25 -5.66 -9.28
N LEU A 62 2.13 -4.71 -9.57
CA LEU A 62 1.88 -3.65 -10.52
C LEU A 62 2.55 -3.97 -11.86
N THR A 63 1.78 -4.02 -12.95
CA THR A 63 2.35 -3.92 -14.29
C THR A 63 2.40 -2.45 -14.70
N PRO A 64 3.59 -1.91 -14.98
CA PRO A 64 3.75 -0.54 -15.44
C PRO A 64 2.88 -0.20 -16.65
N GLU A 65 2.28 0.99 -16.65
CA GLU A 65 1.52 1.46 -17.83
C GLU A 65 2.46 1.85 -18.96
N THR A 66 3.61 2.45 -18.61
CA THR A 66 4.63 2.86 -19.58
C THR A 66 6.02 2.68 -18.98
N ALA A 67 6.91 2.03 -19.74
CA ALA A 67 8.30 1.91 -19.36
C ALA A 67 8.97 3.29 -19.26
N GLY A 68 9.75 3.53 -18.20
CA GLY A 68 10.48 4.77 -18.00
C GLY A 68 9.67 5.92 -17.39
N THR A 69 8.38 5.72 -17.09
CA THR A 69 7.56 6.74 -16.41
C THR A 69 7.63 6.59 -14.89
N LYS A 70 7.46 7.71 -14.19
CA LYS A 70 7.24 7.72 -12.75
C LYS A 70 5.77 7.48 -12.48
N GLU A 71 5.48 6.53 -11.60
CA GLU A 71 4.12 6.26 -11.15
C GLU A 71 4.00 6.58 -9.66
N THR A 72 2.83 7.10 -9.28
CA THR A 72 2.51 7.45 -7.89
C THR A 72 1.47 6.48 -7.38
N VAL A 73 1.80 5.76 -6.33
CA VAL A 73 0.92 4.78 -5.70
C VAL A 73 0.69 5.20 -4.25
N MET A 74 -0.54 5.08 -3.78
CA MET A 74 -0.91 5.23 -2.38
C MET A 74 -1.54 3.93 -1.92
N CYS A 75 -1.22 3.51 -0.70
CA CYS A 75 -1.95 2.43 -0.05
C CYS A 75 -2.65 2.94 1.21
N THR A 76 -3.70 2.27 1.64
CA THR A 76 -4.21 2.38 3.01
C THR A 76 -4.15 1.02 3.66
N ALA A 77 -4.00 1.02 4.98
CA ALA A 77 -4.07 -0.18 5.80
C ALA A 77 -4.92 0.17 7.02
N ASP A 78 -6.10 -0.44 7.12
CA ASP A 78 -7.07 -0.15 8.15
C ASP A 78 -7.24 -1.36 9.08
N ASN A 79 -7.35 -1.07 10.37
CA ASN A 79 -7.72 -2.03 11.39
C ASN A 79 -9.12 -1.72 11.93
N SER A 80 -9.55 -2.37 13.02
CA SER A 80 -10.88 -2.16 13.60
C SER A 80 -11.14 -0.74 14.10
N LEU A 81 -10.12 0.13 14.14
CA LEU A 81 -10.22 1.51 14.59
C LEU A 81 -10.41 2.51 13.43
N GLY A 82 -10.26 2.05 12.19
CA GLY A 82 -10.20 2.90 10.98
C GLY A 82 -8.86 3.60 10.90
#